data_AF-T1B7I3-F1
#
_entry.id   AF-T1B7I3-F1
#
_cell.length_a   1.000
_cell.length_b   1.000
_cell.length_c   1.000
_cell.angle_alpha   90.00
_cell.angle_beta   90.00
_cell.angle_gamma   90.00
#
_symmetry.space_group_name_H-M   'P 1'
#
loop_
_entity.id
_entity.type
_entity.pdbx_description
1 polymer ?
#
loop_
_entity_poly.entity_id
_entity_poly.type
_entity_poly.pdbx_seq_one_letter_code
_entity_poly.pdbx_strand_id
1 'polypeptide(L)'
;MERAMASPAADRSGAPGPGADLRLNRSETAQIALLYVGIAAATILSFYGAYRFLPAHYAQQVAGGGLIFTGLALTAYVLGLRHGFDVDHIAAIDNTTRKLLHDGRRPLTVGTWFSLGHSTIVGAMIVGLVVAVGYVNQHYATFASFGAVFGTVVSGTFLFVIGLINIVIVVEVYRIFRGLRHRSLDSRALEEQMNRRGF
;
A
#
# COMPACT_ATOMS: atom_id res chain seq x y z
N MET A 1 56.40 29.54 -22.61
CA MET A 1 55.08 30.17 -22.59
C MET A 1 54.37 29.71 -23.86
N GLU A 2 53.25 28.99 -23.91
CA GLU A 2 52.27 28.62 -22.91
C GLU A 2 51.37 27.54 -23.52
N ARG A 3 51.31 26.38 -22.83
CA ARG A 3 50.20 25.45 -22.61
C ARG A 3 49.20 25.13 -23.74
N ALA A 4 49.23 23.83 -24.09
CA ALA A 4 48.16 23.06 -24.67
C ALA A 4 46.81 23.27 -23.95
N MET A 5 45.76 23.60 -24.72
CA MET A 5 44.37 23.52 -24.29
C MET A 5 43.94 22.06 -24.23
N ALA A 6 44.16 21.43 -23.07
CA ALA A 6 43.48 20.22 -22.69
C ALA A 6 42.03 20.56 -22.34
N SER A 7 41.09 19.98 -23.09
CA SER A 7 39.66 19.99 -22.78
C SER A 7 39.44 19.45 -21.35
N PRO A 8 38.65 20.09 -20.48
CA PRO A 8 38.33 19.53 -19.18
C PRO A 8 37.51 18.26 -19.39
N ALA A 9 38.06 17.13 -18.97
CA ALA A 9 37.32 15.90 -18.80
C ALA A 9 36.12 16.18 -17.89
N ALA A 10 34.92 15.83 -18.36
CA ALA A 10 33.74 15.76 -17.53
C ALA A 10 34.01 14.73 -16.42
N ASP A 11 34.34 15.21 -15.23
CA ASP A 11 34.30 14.43 -14.01
C ASP A 11 32.83 14.03 -13.75
N ARG A 12 32.44 12.86 -14.25
CA ARG A 12 31.23 12.16 -13.84
C ARG A 12 31.54 11.39 -12.55
N SER A 13 31.87 12.11 -11.49
CA SER A 13 32.05 11.55 -10.16
C SER A 13 30.67 11.17 -9.58
N GLY A 14 30.43 9.86 -9.47
CA GLY A 14 29.58 9.31 -8.41
C GLY A 14 28.13 8.95 -8.74
N ALA A 15 27.79 8.58 -9.97
CA ALA A 15 26.54 7.84 -10.17
C ALA A 15 26.69 6.43 -9.57
N PRO A 16 25.93 6.03 -8.54
CA PRO A 16 25.99 4.66 -8.03
C PRO A 16 25.54 3.72 -9.14
N GLY A 17 26.38 2.75 -9.50
CA GLY A 17 26.02 1.72 -10.47
C GLY A 17 24.75 0.97 -10.03
N PRO A 18 24.02 0.33 -10.96
CA PRO A 18 22.81 -0.44 -10.66
C PRO A 18 23.19 -1.70 -9.88
N GLY A 19 23.26 -1.53 -8.56
CA GLY A 19 23.76 -2.53 -7.62
C GLY A 19 24.03 -1.92 -6.25
N ALA A 20 23.16 -1.01 -5.79
CA ALA A 20 23.20 -0.51 -4.43
C ALA A 20 23.22 -1.71 -3.48
N ASP A 21 24.28 -1.83 -2.67
CA ASP A 21 24.44 -2.91 -1.72
C ASP A 21 23.20 -2.99 -0.82
N LEU A 22 22.33 -3.98 -1.08
CA LEU A 22 21.08 -4.24 -0.37
C LEU A 22 21.32 -4.77 1.06
N ARG A 23 22.58 -4.89 1.47
CA ARG A 23 22.93 -5.28 2.83
C ARG A 23 22.48 -4.20 3.80
N LEU A 24 21.61 -4.61 4.72
CA LEU A 24 21.13 -3.80 5.81
C LEU A 24 22.28 -3.55 6.81
N ASN A 25 22.48 -2.30 7.17
CA ASN A 25 23.35 -1.91 8.26
C ASN A 25 22.73 -2.35 9.60
N ARG A 26 23.57 -2.55 10.63
CA ARG A 26 23.10 -2.92 11.98
C ARG A 26 22.08 -1.92 12.54
N SER A 27 22.24 -0.63 12.24
CA SER A 27 21.27 0.41 12.62
C SER A 27 19.92 0.27 11.91
N GLU A 28 19.93 -0.06 10.62
CA GLU A 28 18.71 -0.28 9.82
C GLU A 28 17.98 -1.53 10.27
N THR A 29 18.71 -2.62 10.53
CA THR A 29 18.14 -3.84 11.11
C THR A 29 17.53 -3.59 12.48
N ALA A 30 18.20 -2.82 13.34
CA ALA A 30 17.66 -2.45 14.65
C ALA A 30 16.40 -1.59 14.53
N GLN A 31 16.38 -0.64 13.58
CA GLN A 31 15.21 0.21 13.31
C GLN A 31 14.01 -0.64 12.82
N ILE A 32 14.25 -1.55 11.88
CA ILE A 32 13.22 -2.46 11.37
C ILE A 32 12.72 -3.38 12.49
N ALA A 33 13.62 -3.95 13.28
CA ALA A 33 13.27 -4.82 14.40
C ALA A 33 12.41 -4.06 15.44
N LEU A 34 12.80 -2.83 15.81
CA LEU A 34 12.04 -1.99 16.73
C LEU A 34 10.62 -1.74 16.21
N LEU A 35 10.47 -1.48 14.91
CA LEU A 35 9.19 -1.25 14.27
C LEU A 35 8.29 -2.48 14.36
N TYR A 36 8.82 -3.67 14.03
CA TYR A 36 8.07 -4.93 14.14
C TYR A 36 7.70 -5.27 15.59
N VAL A 37 8.60 -5.03 16.54
CA VAL A 37 8.32 -5.21 17.97
C VAL A 37 7.20 -4.27 18.42
N GLY A 38 7.22 -3.01 17.98
CA GLY A 38 6.16 -2.04 18.26
C GLY A 38 4.79 -2.49 17.73
N ILE A 39 4.74 -2.97 16.48
CA ILE A 39 3.50 -3.50 15.88
C ILE A 39 3.00 -4.73 16.65
N ALA A 40 3.88 -5.66 17.00
CA ALA A 40 3.53 -6.85 17.75
C ALA A 40 2.99 -6.49 19.15
N ALA A 41 3.65 -5.57 19.84
CA ALA A 41 3.22 -5.09 21.16
C ALA A 41 1.84 -4.40 21.08
N ALA A 42 1.63 -3.51 20.10
CA ALA A 42 0.34 -2.85 19.89
C ALA A 42 -0.78 -3.88 19.59
N THR A 43 -0.47 -4.90 18.80
CA THR A 43 -1.42 -5.98 18.48
C THR A 43 -1.77 -6.78 19.73
N ILE A 44 -0.78 -7.22 20.50
CA ILE A 44 -0.98 -7.97 21.75
C ILE A 44 -1.80 -7.14 22.74
N LEU A 45 -1.47 -5.86 22.92
CA LEU A 45 -2.19 -4.95 23.81
C LEU A 45 -3.66 -4.80 23.37
N SER A 46 -3.91 -4.69 22.06
CA SER A 46 -5.26 -4.59 21.50
C SER A 46 -6.09 -5.85 21.77
N PHE A 47 -5.51 -7.04 21.53
CA PHE A 47 -6.16 -8.31 21.84
C PHE A 47 -6.37 -8.52 23.33
N TYR A 48 -5.40 -8.12 24.17
CA TYR A 48 -5.54 -8.17 25.62
C TYR A 48 -6.67 -7.26 26.11
N GLY A 49 -6.77 -6.04 25.56
CA GLY A 49 -7.91 -5.14 25.79
C GLY A 49 -9.24 -5.78 25.36
N ALA A 50 -9.28 -6.43 24.19
CA ALA A 50 -10.46 -7.15 23.73
C ALA A 50 -10.89 -8.29 24.65
N TYR A 51 -9.93 -9.04 25.19
CA TYR A 51 -10.20 -10.16 26.08
C TYR A 51 -10.60 -9.71 27.50
N ARG A 52 -9.97 -8.66 28.04
CA ARG A 52 -10.09 -8.30 29.46
C ARG A 52 -10.90 -7.04 29.74
N PHE A 53 -10.75 -6.00 28.90
CA PHE A 53 -11.35 -4.69 29.10
C PHE A 53 -12.77 -4.61 28.54
N LEU A 54 -12.99 -5.03 27.28
CA LEU A 54 -14.32 -4.98 26.66
C LEU A 54 -15.40 -5.78 27.42
N PRO A 55 -15.14 -7.03 27.87
CA PRO A 55 -16.14 -7.79 28.61
C PRO A 55 -16.44 -7.17 29.98
N ALA A 56 -15.44 -6.56 30.64
CA ALA A 56 -15.68 -5.91 31.93
C ALA A 56 -16.66 -4.72 31.84
N HIS A 57 -16.76 -4.07 30.69
CA HIS A 57 -17.60 -2.88 30.49
C HIS A 57 -18.90 -3.16 29.70
N TYR A 58 -18.92 -4.23 28.90
CA TYR A 58 -20.04 -4.53 27.98
C TYR A 58 -20.60 -5.96 28.09
N ALA A 59 -20.02 -6.87 28.90
CA ALA A 59 -20.49 -8.25 28.98
C ALA A 59 -21.87 -8.42 29.62
N GLN A 60 -22.36 -7.45 30.41
CA GLN A 60 -23.73 -7.53 30.95
C GLN A 60 -24.82 -7.46 29.87
N GLN A 61 -24.47 -7.04 28.65
CA GLN A 61 -25.41 -6.86 27.54
C GLN A 61 -25.39 -8.02 26.54
N VAL A 62 -24.43 -8.96 26.63
CA VAL A 62 -24.22 -10.02 25.63
C VAL A 62 -24.00 -11.38 26.28
N ALA A 63 -24.93 -12.31 26.07
CA ALA A 63 -24.78 -13.71 26.47
C ALA A 63 -23.62 -14.35 25.69
N GLY A 64 -22.55 -14.74 26.40
CA GLY A 64 -21.31 -15.29 25.80
C GLY A 64 -20.03 -14.53 26.16
N GLY A 65 -20.13 -13.38 26.85
CA GLY A 65 -19.02 -12.72 27.55
C GLY A 65 -17.76 -12.50 26.70
N GLY A 66 -16.58 -12.75 27.28
CA GLY A 66 -15.28 -12.50 26.64
C GLY A 66 -14.97 -13.36 25.41
N LEU A 67 -15.63 -14.51 25.24
CA LEU A 67 -15.41 -15.39 24.08
C LEU A 67 -15.87 -14.74 22.78
N ILE A 68 -17.05 -14.10 22.79
CA ILE A 68 -17.61 -13.40 21.62
C ILE A 68 -16.73 -12.20 21.26
N PHE A 69 -16.33 -11.37 22.22
CA PHE A 69 -15.47 -10.21 21.95
C PHE A 69 -14.10 -10.62 21.40
N THR A 70 -13.54 -11.72 21.88
CA THR A 70 -12.29 -12.27 21.35
C THR A 70 -12.46 -12.78 19.91
N GLY A 71 -13.57 -13.47 19.63
CA GLY A 71 -13.91 -13.90 18.27
C GLY A 71 -14.13 -12.74 17.30
N LEU A 72 -14.80 -11.67 17.75
CA LEU A 72 -14.98 -10.45 16.97
C LEU A 72 -13.65 -9.72 16.75
N ALA A 73 -12.79 -9.63 17.76
CA ALA A 73 -11.45 -9.04 17.63
C ALA A 73 -10.59 -9.81 16.63
N LEU A 74 -10.62 -11.15 16.68
CA LEU A 74 -9.94 -11.99 15.71
C LEU A 74 -10.49 -11.79 14.29
N THR A 75 -11.81 -11.75 14.14
CA THR A 75 -12.46 -11.52 12.85
C THR A 75 -12.08 -10.15 12.28
N ALA A 76 -12.13 -9.10 13.10
CA ALA A 76 -11.72 -7.76 12.71
C ALA A 76 -10.24 -7.71 12.31
N TYR A 77 -9.37 -8.40 13.05
CA TYR A 77 -7.95 -8.50 12.72
C TYR A 77 -7.71 -9.19 11.37
N VAL A 78 -8.36 -10.32 11.10
CA VAL A 78 -8.23 -11.05 9.83
C VAL A 78 -8.79 -10.24 8.66
N LEU A 79 -9.94 -9.58 8.83
CA LEU A 79 -10.50 -8.70 7.80
C LEU A 79 -9.61 -7.48 7.54
N GLY A 80 -9.02 -6.90 8.60
CA GLY A 80 -8.05 -5.82 8.48
C GLY A 80 -6.77 -6.25 7.76
N LEU A 81 -6.23 -7.43 8.10
CA LEU A 81 -5.09 -8.01 7.39
C LEU A 81 -5.40 -8.19 5.90
N ARG A 82 -6.57 -8.74 5.56
CA ARG A 82 -7.00 -8.88 4.16
C ARG A 82 -7.04 -7.53 3.45
N HIS A 83 -7.63 -6.52 4.06
CA HIS A 83 -7.73 -5.18 3.48
C HIS A 83 -6.35 -4.54 3.21
N GLY A 84 -5.38 -4.77 4.10
CA GLY A 84 -4.01 -4.32 3.90
C GLY A 84 -3.31 -4.93 2.67
N PHE A 85 -3.79 -6.07 2.16
CA PHE A 85 -3.27 -6.73 0.96
C PHE A 85 -3.99 -6.34 -0.34
N ASP A 86 -4.89 -5.36 -0.31
CA ASP A 86 -5.55 -4.86 -1.52
C ASP A 86 -4.52 -4.25 -2.51
N VAL A 87 -4.82 -4.39 -3.81
CA VAL A 87 -3.88 -4.10 -4.91
C VAL A 87 -3.47 -2.63 -4.96
N ASP A 88 -4.35 -1.73 -4.54
CA ASP A 88 -4.13 -0.29 -4.48
C ASP A 88 -3.11 0.10 -3.40
N HIS A 89 -3.18 -0.51 -2.21
CA HIS A 89 -2.18 -0.32 -1.16
C HIS A 89 -0.80 -0.79 -1.61
N ILE A 90 -0.73 -1.97 -2.23
CA ILE A 90 0.52 -2.51 -2.76
C ILE A 90 1.07 -1.61 -3.87
N ALA A 91 0.23 -1.18 -4.81
CA ALA A 91 0.64 -0.30 -5.91
C ALA A 91 1.14 1.06 -5.41
N ALA A 92 0.47 1.67 -4.42
CA ALA A 92 0.89 2.95 -3.85
C ALA A 92 2.24 2.86 -3.12
N ILE A 93 2.44 1.80 -2.34
CA ILE A 93 3.71 1.55 -1.64
C ILE A 93 4.82 1.28 -2.66
N ASP A 94 4.58 0.47 -3.70
CA ASP A 94 5.56 0.16 -4.74
C ASP A 94 5.97 1.42 -5.51
N ASN A 95 5.02 2.24 -5.94
CA ASN A 95 5.31 3.47 -6.68
C ASN A 95 6.18 4.44 -5.85
N THR A 96 5.83 4.61 -4.57
CA THR A 96 6.58 5.47 -3.65
C THR A 96 7.98 4.90 -3.38
N THR A 97 8.08 3.58 -3.21
CA THR A 97 9.35 2.87 -3.01
C THR A 97 10.27 3.03 -4.22
N ARG A 98 9.76 2.82 -5.44
CA ARG A 98 10.51 3.02 -6.70
C ARG A 98 10.97 4.45 -6.86
N LYS A 99 10.08 5.42 -6.56
CA LYS A 99 10.42 6.84 -6.62
C LYS A 99 11.59 7.17 -5.69
N LEU A 100 11.53 6.71 -4.44
CA LEU A 100 12.60 6.94 -3.47
C LEU A 100 13.90 6.24 -3.86
N LEU A 101 13.83 5.02 -4.41
CA LEU A 101 15.01 4.34 -4.95
C LEU A 101 15.64 5.12 -6.09
N HIS A 102 14.82 5.64 -7.02
CA HIS A 102 15.29 6.45 -8.14
C HIS A 102 15.98 7.74 -7.67
N ASP A 103 15.48 8.32 -6.57
CA ASP A 103 16.08 9.51 -5.95
C ASP A 103 17.28 9.16 -5.03
N GLY A 104 17.76 7.92 -5.05
CA GLY A 104 18.93 7.46 -4.27
C GLY A 104 18.67 7.27 -2.76
N ARG A 105 17.41 7.27 -2.34
CA ARG A 105 16.99 7.11 -0.93
C ARG A 105 16.73 5.65 -0.60
N ARG A 106 16.87 5.27 0.69
CA ARG A 106 16.53 3.94 1.21
C ARG A 106 15.11 3.93 1.81
N PRO A 107 14.10 3.28 1.21
CA PRO A 107 12.70 3.35 1.63
C PRO A 107 12.33 2.29 2.68
N LEU A 108 13.02 2.26 3.82
CA LEU A 108 12.85 1.20 4.82
C LEU A 108 11.51 1.26 5.59
N THR A 109 10.88 2.44 5.69
CA THR A 109 9.71 2.69 6.55
C THR A 109 8.48 3.19 5.79
N VAL A 110 8.52 3.21 4.45
CA VAL A 110 7.44 3.75 3.60
C VAL A 110 6.11 3.06 3.87
N GLY A 111 6.10 1.72 3.92
CA GLY A 111 4.89 0.95 4.19
C GLY A 111 4.27 1.26 5.55
N THR A 112 5.08 1.47 6.58
CA THR A 112 4.59 1.81 7.93
C THR A 112 3.96 3.19 7.96
N TRP A 113 4.59 4.20 7.37
CA TRP A 113 4.03 5.55 7.33
C TRP A 113 2.78 5.63 6.45
N PHE A 114 2.74 4.89 5.35
CA PHE A 114 1.54 4.75 4.52
C PHE A 114 0.38 4.13 5.31
N SER A 115 0.63 2.98 5.95
CA SER A 115 -0.37 2.29 6.76
C SER A 115 -0.85 3.14 7.94
N LEU A 116 0.06 3.85 8.62
CA LEU A 116 -0.28 4.75 9.73
C LEU A 116 -1.16 5.91 9.27
N GLY A 117 -0.79 6.58 8.18
CA GLY A 117 -1.56 7.69 7.62
C GLY A 117 -2.95 7.25 7.12
N HIS A 118 -3.03 6.12 6.42
CA HIS A 118 -4.32 5.59 5.98
C HIS A 118 -5.21 5.23 7.19
N SER A 119 -4.64 4.54 8.18
CA SER A 119 -5.37 4.11 9.38
C SER A 119 -5.88 5.28 10.23
N THR A 120 -5.14 6.40 10.30
CA THR A 120 -5.60 7.58 11.09
C THR A 120 -6.82 8.22 10.46
N ILE A 121 -6.84 8.39 9.14
CA ILE A 121 -8.00 8.94 8.42
C ILE A 121 -9.19 8.00 8.51
N VAL A 122 -8.99 6.70 8.30
CA VAL A 122 -10.07 5.70 8.45
C VAL A 122 -10.60 5.69 9.88
N GLY A 123 -9.74 5.70 10.89
CA GLY A 123 -10.13 5.77 12.30
C GLY A 123 -10.92 7.04 12.63
N ALA A 124 -10.47 8.20 12.16
CA ALA A 124 -11.18 9.46 12.32
C ALA A 124 -12.56 9.44 11.65
N MET A 125 -12.66 8.86 10.45
CA MET A 125 -13.93 8.67 9.75
C MET A 125 -14.88 7.72 10.49
N ILE A 126 -14.37 6.63 11.07
CA ILE A 126 -15.19 5.70 11.88
C ILE A 126 -15.75 6.42 13.10
N VAL A 127 -14.93 7.16 13.84
CA VAL A 127 -15.38 7.95 15.00
C VAL A 127 -16.44 8.97 14.58
N GLY A 128 -16.18 9.71 13.51
CA GLY A 128 -17.13 10.68 12.96
C GLY A 128 -18.45 10.03 12.56
N LEU A 129 -18.40 8.85 11.92
CA LEU A 129 -19.58 8.10 11.52
C LEU A 129 -20.39 7.63 12.72
N VAL A 130 -19.75 7.10 13.76
CA VAL A 130 -20.43 6.65 14.99
C VAL A 130 -21.16 7.81 15.66
N VAL A 131 -20.52 8.98 15.77
CA VAL A 131 -21.14 10.19 16.31
C VAL A 131 -22.31 10.65 15.44
N ALA A 132 -22.12 10.72 14.12
CA ALA A 132 -23.15 11.16 13.19
C ALA A 132 -24.38 10.24 13.20
N VAL A 133 -24.17 8.92 13.13
CA VAL A 133 -25.25 7.92 13.17
C VAL A 133 -25.98 7.94 14.51
N GLY A 134 -25.24 8.08 15.63
CA GLY A 134 -25.84 8.23 16.95
C GLY A 134 -26.77 9.44 17.03
N TYR A 135 -26.35 10.58 16.47
CA TYR A 135 -27.16 11.80 16.43
C TYR A 135 -28.38 11.66 15.52
N VAL A 136 -28.22 11.11 14.31
CA VAL A 136 -29.32 10.94 13.35
C VAL A 136 -30.37 9.97 13.86
N ASN A 137 -29.98 8.85 14.47
CA ASN A 137 -30.94 7.87 15.00
C ASN A 137 -31.81 8.43 16.14
N GLN A 138 -31.31 9.39 16.92
CA GLN A 138 -32.10 10.02 17.99
C GLN A 138 -33.18 10.97 17.46
N HIS A 139 -32.97 11.56 16.28
CA HIS A 139 -33.85 12.62 15.76
C HIS A 139 -34.67 12.21 14.53
N TYR A 140 -34.18 11.26 13.71
CA TYR A 140 -34.75 10.96 12.40
C TYR A 140 -34.54 9.48 12.00
N ALA A 141 -35.31 8.57 12.60
CA ALA A 141 -35.22 7.12 12.33
C ALA A 141 -35.42 6.72 10.85
N THR A 142 -36.18 7.51 10.08
CA THR A 142 -36.45 7.25 8.65
C THR A 142 -35.24 7.54 7.75
N PHE A 143 -34.26 8.34 8.18
CA PHE A 143 -33.11 8.73 7.35
C PHE A 143 -31.97 7.70 7.36
N ALA A 144 -31.93 6.82 8.36
CA ALA A 144 -30.88 5.79 8.47
C ALA A 144 -30.91 4.80 7.30
N SER A 145 -32.11 4.35 6.88
CA SER A 145 -32.26 3.41 5.76
C SER A 145 -31.93 4.07 4.41
N PHE A 146 -32.34 5.33 4.21
CA PHE A 146 -32.00 6.08 3.01
C PHE A 146 -30.49 6.30 2.87
N GLY A 147 -29.80 6.68 3.95
CA GLY A 147 -28.35 6.88 3.96
C GLY A 147 -27.57 5.61 3.63
N ALA A 148 -28.01 4.46 4.14
CA ALA A 148 -27.40 3.17 3.83
C ALA A 148 -27.50 2.84 2.33
N VAL A 149 -28.71 2.92 1.75
CA VAL A 149 -28.93 2.63 0.32
C VAL A 149 -28.19 3.62 -0.57
N PHE A 150 -28.29 4.92 -0.27
CA PHE A 150 -27.62 5.97 -1.04
C PHE A 150 -26.10 5.80 -0.99
N GLY A 151 -25.53 5.55 0.19
CA GLY A 151 -24.10 5.30 0.37
C GLY A 151 -23.62 4.08 -0.42
N THR A 152 -24.37 2.97 -0.40
CA THR A 152 -24.05 1.78 -1.19
C THR A 152 -24.12 2.03 -2.69
N VAL A 153 -25.14 2.76 -3.17
CA VAL A 153 -25.28 3.06 -4.61
C VAL A 153 -24.18 3.99 -5.09
N VAL A 154 -23.89 5.07 -4.37
CA VAL A 154 -22.83 6.03 -4.73
C VAL A 154 -21.46 5.37 -4.70
N SER A 155 -21.15 4.65 -3.62
CA SER A 155 -19.87 3.93 -3.47
C SER A 155 -19.73 2.83 -4.52
N GLY A 156 -20.76 2.01 -4.72
CA GLY A 156 -20.78 0.96 -5.73
C GLY A 156 -20.57 1.51 -7.14
N THR A 157 -21.24 2.61 -7.49
CA THR A 157 -21.07 3.27 -8.80
C THR A 157 -19.63 3.74 -8.98
N PHE A 158 -19.06 4.40 -7.97
CA PHE A 158 -17.68 4.88 -8.02
C PHE A 158 -16.66 3.73 -8.18
N LEU A 159 -16.85 2.63 -7.44
CA LEU A 159 -16.03 1.43 -7.55
C LEU A 159 -16.15 0.77 -8.94
N PHE A 160 -17.35 0.70 -9.52
CA PHE A 160 -17.54 0.20 -10.88
C PHE A 160 -16.81 1.07 -11.92
N VAL A 161 -16.90 2.40 -11.77
CA VAL A 161 -16.21 3.34 -12.66
C VAL A 161 -14.69 3.17 -12.58
N ILE A 162 -14.12 3.17 -11.38
CA ILE A 162 -12.67 2.95 -11.21
C ILE A 162 -12.26 1.57 -11.70
N GLY A 163 -13.06 0.53 -11.42
CA GLY A 163 -12.82 -0.82 -11.91
C GLY A 163 -12.76 -0.90 -13.44
N LEU A 164 -13.67 -0.24 -14.13
CA LEU A 164 -13.67 -0.15 -15.60
C LEU A 164 -12.44 0.59 -16.13
N ILE A 165 -12.07 1.72 -15.53
CA ILE A 165 -10.86 2.47 -15.90
C ILE A 165 -9.62 1.59 -15.72
N ASN A 166 -9.52 0.87 -14.60
CA ASN A 166 -8.40 -0.03 -14.33
C ASN A 166 -8.30 -1.16 -15.37
N ILE A 167 -9.43 -1.71 -15.84
CA ILE A 167 -9.43 -2.71 -16.91
C ILE A 167 -8.84 -2.14 -18.21
N VAL A 168 -9.22 -0.92 -18.58
CA VAL A 168 -8.67 -0.25 -19.79
C VAL A 168 -7.16 -0.08 -19.68
N ILE A 169 -6.67 0.41 -18.53
CA ILE A 169 -5.23 0.60 -18.28
C ILE A 169 -4.48 -0.74 -18.37
N VAL A 170 -5.03 -1.80 -17.76
CA VAL A 170 -4.40 -3.14 -17.80
C VAL A 170 -4.32 -3.66 -19.23
N VAL A 171 -5.37 -3.50 -20.04
CA VAL A 171 -5.36 -3.91 -21.45
C VAL A 171 -4.31 -3.15 -22.25
N GLU A 172 -4.16 -1.84 -22.02
CA GLU A 172 -3.17 -1.00 -22.69
C GLU A 172 -1.74 -1.42 -22.33
N VAL A 173 -1.44 -1.57 -21.04
CA VAL A 173 -0.14 -2.03 -20.55
C VAL A 173 0.18 -3.43 -21.07
N TYR A 174 -0.79 -4.35 -21.07
CA TYR A 174 -0.60 -5.71 -21.57
C TYR A 174 -0.28 -5.73 -23.08
N ARG A 175 -0.92 -4.88 -23.89
CA ARG A 175 -0.61 -4.76 -25.32
C ARG A 175 0.83 -4.28 -25.55
N ILE A 176 1.28 -3.26 -24.80
CA ILE A 176 2.66 -2.76 -24.87
C ILE A 176 3.64 -3.87 -24.48
N PHE A 177 3.38 -4.57 -23.37
CA PHE A 177 4.22 -5.67 -22.89
C PHE A 177 4.33 -6.80 -23.93
N ARG A 178 3.22 -7.19 -24.56
CA ARG A 178 3.22 -8.20 -25.63
C ARG A 178 4.00 -7.74 -26.86
N GLY A 179 3.91 -6.46 -27.22
CA GLY A 179 4.68 -5.86 -28.32
C GLY A 179 6.19 -5.91 -28.07
N LEU A 180 6.62 -5.62 -26.84
CA LEU A 180 8.03 -5.71 -26.43
C LEU A 180 8.55 -7.15 -26.46
N ARG A 181 7.72 -8.12 -26.04
CA ARG A 181 8.08 -9.55 -26.04
C ARG A 181 8.20 -10.15 -27.44
N HIS A 182 7.45 -9.65 -28.43
CA HIS A 182 7.62 -10.08 -29.81
C HIS A 182 8.83 -9.44 -30.50
N ARG A 183 9.21 -8.20 -30.13
CA ARG A 183 10.42 -7.57 -30.66
C ARG A 183 11.73 -8.19 -30.15
N SER A 184 11.73 -8.88 -29.03
CA SER A 184 12.91 -9.66 -28.58
C SER A 184 13.10 -10.99 -29.32
N LEU A 185 12.16 -11.41 -30.17
CA LEU A 185 12.31 -12.56 -31.08
C LEU A 185 12.85 -12.15 -32.45
N ASP A 186 12.85 -10.85 -32.74
CA ASP A 186 13.32 -10.29 -34.01
C ASP A 186 14.84 -10.06 -34.02
N SER A 187 15.57 -10.46 -32.97
CA SER A 187 17.04 -10.46 -32.95
C SER A 187 17.61 -11.31 -34.09
N ARG A 188 16.91 -12.39 -34.48
CA ARG A 188 17.31 -13.26 -35.61
C ARG A 188 17.09 -12.60 -36.97
N ALA A 189 16.00 -11.84 -37.15
CA ALA A 189 15.79 -11.10 -38.40
C ALA A 189 16.69 -9.86 -38.49
N LEU A 190 17.05 -9.27 -37.34
CA LEU A 190 18.04 -8.20 -37.23
C LEU A 190 19.44 -8.71 -37.60
N GLU A 191 19.85 -9.89 -37.11
CA GLU A 191 21.08 -10.57 -37.51
C GLU A 191 21.08 -10.91 -39.01
N GLU A 192 19.96 -11.38 -39.56
CA GLU A 192 19.83 -11.72 -40.98
C GLU A 192 19.94 -10.48 -41.89
N GLN A 193 19.43 -9.32 -41.46
CA GLN A 193 19.60 -8.05 -42.17
C GLN A 193 21.02 -7.48 -42.04
N MET A 194 21.71 -7.70 -40.91
CA MET A 194 23.13 -7.34 -40.74
C MET A 194 24.04 -8.22 -41.61
N ASN A 195 23.81 -9.53 -41.64
CA ASN A 195 24.55 -10.48 -42.49
C ASN A 195 24.36 -10.19 -43.99
N ARG A 196 23.16 -9.76 -44.39
CA ARG A 196 22.83 -9.45 -45.78
C ARG A 196 23.36 -8.08 -46.24
N ARG A 197 23.83 -7.23 -45.32
CA ARG A 197 24.46 -5.93 -45.61
C ARG A 197 26.00 -5.95 -45.56
N GLY A 198 26.62 -7.09 -45.29
CA GLY A 198 28.05 -7.30 -45.45
C GLY A 198 28.90 -6.46 -44.49
N PHE A 199 29.08 -6.99 -43.29
CA PHE A 199 30.35 -6.89 -42.55
C PHE A 199 30.78 -8.30 -42.17
#